data_AF-K1L1I3-F1
#
_entry.id   AF-K1L1I3-F1
#
_cell.length_a   1.000
_cell.length_b   1.000
_cell.length_c   1.000
_cell.angle_alpha   90.00
_cell.angle_beta   90.00
_cell.angle_gamma   90.00
#
_symmetry.space_group_name_H-M   'P 1'
#
loop_
_entity.id
_entity.type
_entity.pdbx_description
1 polymer ?
#
loop_
_entity_poly.entity_id
_entity_poly.type
_entity_poly.pdbx_seq_one_letter_code
_entity_poly.pdbx_strand_id
1 'polypeptide(L)'
;MFFLKPKLIKNGKKSNADLLFKDVSPDQWDQEHLTKANLDFSIDSVRLVNEYAERLIHTEFGQQLLKEHSDNFVTRIGAYLGEVIKNHKDGQYRWFDFNSIQENTIHLNNYVLSVDDESVLYSKKLDHVLCPIFEVKQYFDGKSNYKNFLAYVEQAIKN
;
A
#
# COMPACT_ATOMS: atom_id res chain seq x y z
N MET A 1 8.20 -19.75 -34.10
CA MET A 1 8.03 -19.97 -32.66
C MET A 1 7.13 -18.85 -32.14
N PHE A 2 5.87 -19.15 -31.82
CA PHE A 2 4.97 -18.16 -31.23
C PHE A 2 5.33 -18.02 -29.76
N PHE A 3 6.07 -16.97 -29.41
CA PHE A 3 6.27 -16.61 -28.00
C PHE A 3 4.91 -16.10 -27.48
N LEU A 4 4.26 -16.91 -26.65
CA LEU A 4 3.11 -16.45 -25.87
C LEU A 4 3.62 -15.29 -25.00
N LYS A 5 3.03 -14.10 -25.17
CA LYS A 5 3.33 -12.99 -24.26
C LYS A 5 2.99 -13.43 -22.83
N PRO A 6 3.86 -13.19 -21.83
CA PRO A 6 3.57 -13.52 -20.45
C PRO A 6 2.24 -12.87 -20.02
N LYS A 7 1.47 -13.50 -19.14
CA LYS A 7 0.18 -12.95 -18.71
C LYS A 7 0.37 -12.13 -17.44
N LEU A 8 -0.31 -10.99 -17.33
CA LEU A 8 -0.38 -10.25 -16.08
C LEU A 8 -1.06 -11.08 -15.00
N ILE A 9 -0.42 -11.18 -13.83
CA ILE A 9 -0.90 -11.94 -12.68
C ILE A 9 -1.60 -10.96 -11.72
N LYS A 10 -2.91 -11.16 -11.50
CA LYS A 10 -3.68 -10.37 -10.54
C LYS A 10 -3.48 -10.92 -9.12
N ASN A 11 -3.24 -10.05 -8.16
CA ASN A 11 -3.02 -10.41 -6.75
C ASN A 11 -3.69 -9.40 -5.80
N GLY A 12 -5.02 -9.45 -5.72
CA GLY A 12 -5.80 -8.52 -4.89
C GLY A 12 -5.30 -8.43 -3.44
N LYS A 13 -5.19 -7.20 -2.91
CA LYS A 13 -4.69 -6.93 -1.56
C LYS A 13 -5.75 -6.51 -0.54
N LYS A 14 -7.03 -6.56 -0.91
CA LYS A 14 -8.13 -6.17 -0.02
C LYS A 14 -8.15 -6.94 1.30
N SER A 15 -7.85 -8.25 1.29
CA SER A 15 -7.76 -9.05 2.53
C SER A 15 -6.65 -8.55 3.45
N ASN A 16 -5.53 -8.10 2.90
CA ASN A 16 -4.42 -7.55 3.68
C ASN A 16 -4.78 -6.18 4.27
N ALA A 17 -5.47 -5.35 3.49
CA ALA A 17 -5.97 -4.07 3.97
C ALA A 17 -6.98 -4.24 5.12
N ASP A 18 -7.87 -5.22 5.01
CA ASP A 18 -8.86 -5.55 6.05
C ASP A 18 -8.22 -5.95 7.38
N LEU A 19 -6.99 -6.48 7.38
CA LEU A 19 -6.30 -6.86 8.61
C LEU A 19 -6.03 -5.67 9.53
N LEU A 20 -5.97 -4.43 9.02
CA LEU A 20 -5.81 -3.24 9.86
C LEU A 20 -6.92 -3.08 10.91
N PHE A 21 -8.13 -3.59 10.65
CA PHE A 21 -9.24 -3.54 11.61
C PHE A 21 -9.76 -4.91 12.05
N LYS A 22 -9.12 -6.00 11.61
CA LYS A 22 -9.47 -7.38 12.00
C LYS A 22 -8.45 -8.01 12.93
N ASP A 23 -7.20 -7.57 12.86
CA ASP A 23 -6.09 -8.07 13.66
C ASP A 23 -5.38 -6.89 14.31
N VAL A 24 -6.04 -6.37 15.36
CA VAL A 24 -5.71 -5.12 16.05
C VAL A 24 -4.96 -5.45 17.35
N SER A 25 -3.91 -4.68 17.65
CA SER A 25 -3.10 -4.88 18.86
C SER A 25 -3.92 -4.59 20.14
N PRO A 26 -3.52 -5.11 21.31
CA PRO A 26 -4.23 -4.85 22.56
C PRO A 26 -4.09 -3.42 23.09
N ASP A 27 -3.33 -2.54 22.42
CA ASP A 27 -3.24 -1.13 22.79
C ASP A 27 -4.62 -0.46 22.72
N GLN A 28 -4.93 0.36 23.73
CA GLN A 28 -6.25 0.95 23.86
C GLN A 28 -6.58 1.87 22.68
N TRP A 29 -5.61 2.68 22.22
CA TRP A 29 -5.85 3.57 21.09
C TRP A 29 -6.13 2.76 19.83
N ASP A 30 -5.36 1.69 19.59
CA ASP A 30 -5.56 0.82 18.43
C ASP A 30 -6.98 0.22 18.42
N GLN A 31 -7.46 -0.29 19.56
CA GLN A 31 -8.81 -0.86 19.69
C GLN A 31 -9.93 0.16 19.45
N GLU A 32 -9.75 1.40 19.91
CA GLU A 32 -10.75 2.47 19.73
C GLU A 32 -10.78 3.02 18.30
N HIS A 33 -9.62 3.04 17.62
CA HIS A 33 -9.45 3.77 16.37
C HIS A 33 -9.42 2.85 15.14
N LEU A 34 -8.75 1.70 15.21
CA LEU A 34 -8.59 0.78 14.07
C LEU A 34 -9.81 -0.14 13.91
N THR A 35 -10.97 0.46 13.68
CA THR A 35 -12.23 -0.24 13.53
C THR A 35 -12.71 -0.21 12.09
N LYS A 36 -13.55 -1.18 11.71
CA LYS A 36 -14.19 -1.19 10.38
C LYS A 36 -14.99 0.08 10.08
N ALA A 37 -15.54 0.73 11.11
CA ALA A 37 -16.34 1.94 10.95
C ALA A 37 -15.46 3.16 10.64
N ASN A 38 -14.28 3.24 11.24
CA ASN A 38 -13.35 4.34 11.03
C ASN A 38 -12.46 4.13 9.79
N LEU A 39 -12.22 2.87 9.42
CA LEU A 39 -11.39 2.47 8.29
C LEU A 39 -12.24 2.04 7.09
N ASP A 40 -12.97 2.98 6.51
CA ASP A 40 -13.96 2.78 5.43
C ASP A 40 -13.42 2.89 3.99
N PHE A 41 -12.09 3.00 3.83
CA PHE A 41 -11.40 3.23 2.56
C PHE A 41 -11.69 4.60 1.90
N SER A 42 -12.08 5.60 2.70
CA SER A 42 -12.16 7.00 2.28
C SER A 42 -10.79 7.70 2.29
N ILE A 43 -10.71 8.92 1.74
CA ILE A 43 -9.52 9.77 1.92
C ILE A 43 -9.38 10.19 3.39
N ASP A 44 -10.49 10.41 4.10
CA ASP A 44 -10.45 10.83 5.50
C ASP A 44 -9.88 9.73 6.41
N SER A 45 -10.19 8.46 6.15
CA SER A 45 -9.61 7.34 6.89
C SER A 45 -8.10 7.21 6.72
N VAL A 46 -7.51 7.75 5.64
CA VAL A 46 -6.05 7.80 5.46
C VAL A 46 -5.38 8.66 6.53
N ARG A 47 -6.05 9.70 7.04
CA ARG A 47 -5.50 10.50 8.16
C ARG A 47 -5.33 9.66 9.41
N LEU A 48 -6.30 8.78 9.69
CA LEU A 48 -6.24 7.86 10.83
C LEU A 48 -5.15 6.81 10.66
N VAL A 49 -5.00 6.26 9.45
CA VAL A 49 -3.90 5.35 9.14
C VAL A 49 -2.54 6.03 9.26
N ASN A 50 -2.44 7.31 8.89
CA ASN A 50 -1.23 8.09 9.08
C ASN A 50 -0.92 8.30 10.57
N GLU A 51 -1.91 8.66 11.36
CA GLU A 51 -1.75 8.80 12.82
C GLU A 51 -1.30 7.47 13.45
N TYR A 52 -1.86 6.35 13.00
CA TYR A 52 -1.41 5.04 13.44
C TYR A 52 0.07 4.77 13.10
N ALA A 53 0.50 5.10 11.88
CA ALA A 53 1.91 4.97 11.50
C ALA A 53 2.83 5.88 12.33
N GLU A 54 2.40 7.11 12.65
CA GLU A 54 3.16 7.98 13.55
C GLU A 54 3.30 7.37 14.96
N ARG A 55 2.23 6.75 15.48
CA ARG A 55 2.28 6.03 16.76
C ARG A 55 3.24 4.85 16.71
N LEU A 56 3.23 4.09 15.62
CA LEU A 56 4.16 2.99 15.38
C LEU A 56 5.62 3.49 15.42
N ILE A 57 5.92 4.65 14.85
CA ILE A 57 7.28 5.21 14.81
C ILE A 57 7.69 5.85 16.15
N HIS A 58 6.78 6.54 16.84
CA HIS A 58 7.13 7.44 17.93
C HIS A 58 6.83 6.93 19.34
N THR A 59 6.08 5.84 19.50
CA THR A 59 5.80 5.24 20.82
C THR A 59 6.69 4.03 21.06
N GLU A 60 7.02 3.76 22.33
CA GLU A 60 7.82 2.58 22.70
C GLU A 60 7.15 1.26 22.28
N PHE A 61 5.85 1.13 22.57
CA PHE A 61 5.05 -0.01 22.15
C PHE A 61 5.00 -0.16 20.63
N GLY A 62 4.79 0.94 19.91
CA GLY A 62 4.77 0.96 18.45
C GLY A 62 6.10 0.53 17.82
N GLN A 63 7.22 1.03 18.35
CA GLN A 63 8.55 0.67 17.86
C GLN A 63 8.85 -0.82 18.09
N GLN A 64 8.42 -1.37 19.23
CA GLN A 64 8.54 -2.79 19.49
C GLN A 64 7.72 -3.61 18.46
N LEU A 65 6.47 -3.22 18.22
CA LEU A 65 5.63 -3.86 17.21
C LEU A 65 6.25 -3.78 15.81
N LEU A 66 6.72 -2.60 15.39
CA LEU A 66 7.39 -2.44 14.09
C LEU A 66 8.61 -3.35 13.97
N LYS A 67 9.42 -3.47 15.02
CA LYS A 67 10.61 -4.34 15.02
C LYS A 67 10.26 -5.81 14.84
N GLU A 68 9.17 -6.28 15.47
CA GLU A 68 8.75 -7.68 15.44
C GLU A 68 7.96 -8.04 14.17
N HIS A 69 7.24 -7.06 13.59
CA HIS A 69 6.25 -7.31 12.53
C HIS A 69 6.29 -6.29 11.38
N SER A 70 7.45 -5.70 11.08
CA SER A 70 7.63 -4.66 10.05
C SER A 70 6.93 -4.98 8.74
N ASP A 71 7.20 -6.16 8.16
CA ASP A 71 6.65 -6.57 6.86
C ASP A 71 5.11 -6.65 6.88
N ASN A 72 4.53 -7.03 8.02
CA ASN A 72 3.08 -7.08 8.19
C ASN A 72 2.50 -5.66 8.15
N PHE A 73 3.09 -4.71 8.88
CA PHE A 73 2.60 -3.32 8.90
C PHE A 73 2.77 -2.65 7.54
N VAL A 74 3.94 -2.80 6.92
CA VAL A 74 4.21 -2.31 5.55
C VAL A 74 3.16 -2.84 4.58
N THR A 75 2.90 -4.15 4.61
CA THR A 75 1.93 -4.79 3.70
C THR A 75 0.50 -4.35 3.98
N ARG A 76 0.07 -4.30 5.24
CA ARG A 76 -1.32 -3.98 5.62
C ARG A 76 -1.65 -2.52 5.33
N ILE A 77 -0.77 -1.60 5.74
CA ILE A 77 -0.94 -0.16 5.49
C ILE A 77 -0.85 0.11 3.99
N GLY A 78 0.15 -0.44 3.29
CA GLY A 78 0.29 -0.25 1.84
C GLY A 78 -0.91 -0.78 1.07
N ALA A 79 -1.42 -1.96 1.42
CA ALA A 79 -2.65 -2.51 0.86
C ALA A 79 -3.85 -1.58 1.10
N TYR A 80 -3.97 -1.00 2.29
CA TYR A 80 -5.05 -0.08 2.62
C TYR A 80 -4.99 1.21 1.79
N LEU A 81 -3.83 1.87 1.74
CA LEU A 81 -3.64 3.06 0.91
C LEU A 81 -3.94 2.77 -0.56
N GLY A 82 -3.53 1.61 -1.06
CA GLY A 82 -3.83 1.20 -2.42
C GLY A 82 -5.33 0.93 -2.67
N GLU A 83 -6.04 0.36 -1.70
CA GLU A 83 -7.50 0.22 -1.81
C GLU A 83 -8.21 1.58 -1.83
N VAL A 84 -7.76 2.55 -1.03
CA VAL A 84 -8.27 3.95 -1.06
C VAL A 84 -8.06 4.56 -2.45
N ILE A 85 -6.83 4.51 -2.99
CA ILE A 85 -6.51 5.03 -4.33
C ILE A 85 -7.37 4.35 -5.40
N LYS A 86 -7.45 3.01 -5.37
CA LYS A 86 -8.23 2.22 -6.32
C LYS A 86 -9.72 2.60 -6.31
N ASN A 87 -10.30 2.84 -5.14
CA ASN A 87 -11.71 3.20 -5.00
C ASN A 87 -12.02 4.60 -5.55
N HIS A 88 -11.09 5.55 -5.45
CA HIS A 88 -11.27 6.92 -5.96
C HIS A 88 -10.95 7.07 -7.45
N LYS A 89 -10.24 6.09 -8.03
CA LYS A 89 -9.92 6.00 -9.46
C LYS A 89 -10.73 4.89 -10.12
N ASP A 90 -12.05 4.91 -9.93
CA ASP A 90 -12.95 3.81 -10.27
C ASP A 90 -12.63 3.18 -11.64
N GLY A 91 -12.29 1.89 -11.61
CA GLY A 91 -11.92 1.08 -12.78
C GLY A 91 -10.55 1.33 -13.40
N GLN A 92 -9.80 2.38 -13.03
CA GLN A 92 -8.53 2.73 -13.67
C GLN A 92 -7.36 1.87 -13.19
N TYR A 93 -7.32 1.52 -11.91
CA TYR A 93 -6.24 0.74 -11.31
C TYR A 93 -6.72 -0.64 -10.84
N ARG A 94 -5.84 -1.63 -10.91
CA ARG A 94 -6.03 -2.95 -10.30
C ARG A 94 -4.71 -3.45 -9.73
N TRP A 95 -4.79 -4.32 -8.73
CA TRP A 95 -3.63 -5.00 -8.16
C TRP A 95 -3.07 -6.06 -9.11
N PHE A 96 -1.77 -6.01 -9.32
CA PHE A 96 -1.01 -7.01 -10.05
C PHE A 96 0.34 -7.27 -9.39
N ASP A 97 0.88 -8.43 -9.69
CA ASP A 97 2.26 -8.78 -9.43
C ASP A 97 3.19 -7.93 -10.28
N PHE A 98 4.15 -7.28 -9.64
CA PHE A 98 5.07 -6.36 -10.32
C PHE A 98 5.90 -7.05 -11.41
N ASN A 99 6.45 -8.23 -11.11
CA ASN A 99 7.28 -8.99 -12.05
C ASN A 99 6.48 -9.30 -13.32
N SER A 100 5.22 -9.70 -13.18
CA SER A 100 4.33 -9.94 -14.31
C SER A 100 4.09 -8.69 -15.17
N ILE A 101 4.11 -7.48 -14.60
CA ILE A 101 3.98 -6.21 -15.35
C ILE A 101 5.29 -5.88 -16.05
N GLN A 102 6.42 -5.99 -15.36
CA GLN A 102 7.75 -5.69 -15.90
C GLN A 102 8.06 -6.56 -17.13
N GLU A 103 7.74 -7.85 -17.07
CA GLU A 103 7.88 -8.77 -18.23
C GLU A 103 7.00 -8.40 -19.42
N ASN A 104 5.95 -7.61 -19.20
CA ASN A 104 4.94 -7.25 -20.20
C ASN A 104 5.05 -5.81 -20.71
N THR A 105 5.87 -4.96 -20.08
CA THR A 105 5.84 -3.51 -20.31
C THR A 105 7.26 -2.94 -20.44
N ILE A 106 7.61 -2.48 -21.64
CA ILE A 106 8.98 -2.01 -21.97
C ILE A 106 9.38 -0.77 -21.14
N HIS A 107 8.41 0.06 -20.74
CA HIS A 107 8.65 1.31 -20.02
C HIS A 107 9.12 1.11 -18.56
N LEU A 108 8.99 -0.09 -18.00
CA LEU A 108 9.36 -0.40 -16.62
C LEU A 108 10.68 -1.19 -16.52
N ASN A 109 11.38 -1.41 -17.63
CA ASN A 109 12.65 -2.17 -17.65
C ASN A 109 13.75 -1.58 -16.76
N ASN A 110 13.65 -0.29 -16.42
CA ASN A 110 14.59 0.41 -15.52
C ASN A 110 14.05 0.57 -14.09
N TYR A 111 12.85 0.06 -13.80
CA TYR A 111 12.23 0.15 -12.48
C TYR A 111 12.68 -1.06 -11.66
N VAL A 112 13.57 -0.84 -10.70
CA VAL A 112 14.03 -1.88 -9.77
C VAL A 112 13.32 -1.63 -8.44
N LEU A 113 12.26 -2.38 -8.17
CA LEU A 113 11.73 -2.45 -6.81
C LEU A 113 12.68 -3.31 -5.97
N SER A 114 13.09 -2.80 -4.82
CA SER A 114 14.00 -3.49 -3.90
C SER A 114 13.27 -4.50 -2.99
N VAL A 115 12.00 -4.77 -3.25
CA VAL A 115 11.15 -5.62 -2.43
C VAL A 115 10.66 -6.74 -3.34
N ASP A 116 11.21 -7.93 -3.12
CA ASP A 116 10.81 -9.14 -3.85
C ASP A 116 9.29 -9.31 -3.74
N ASP A 117 8.66 -9.68 -4.86
CA ASP A 117 7.23 -10.06 -4.94
C ASP A 117 6.21 -8.99 -4.52
N GLU A 118 6.54 -7.71 -4.74
CA GLU A 118 5.58 -6.64 -4.44
C GLU A 118 4.38 -6.62 -5.39
N SER A 119 3.22 -6.38 -4.79
CA SER A 119 1.98 -6.14 -5.51
C SER A 119 1.79 -4.65 -5.69
N VAL A 120 1.47 -4.25 -6.91
CA VAL A 120 1.38 -2.85 -7.30
C VAL A 120 0.02 -2.55 -7.91
N LEU A 121 -0.38 -1.28 -7.84
CA LEU A 121 -1.53 -0.80 -8.59
C LEU A 121 -1.08 -0.41 -9.98
N TYR A 122 -1.60 -1.11 -10.98
CA TYR A 122 -1.31 -0.81 -12.38
C TYR A 122 -2.56 -0.40 -13.14
N SER A 123 -2.42 0.70 -13.90
CA SER A 123 -3.39 1.13 -14.89
C SER A 123 -2.89 0.83 -16.28
N LYS A 124 -3.48 -0.16 -16.95
CA LYS A 124 -3.22 -0.43 -18.38
C LYS A 124 -3.51 0.75 -19.29
N LYS A 125 -4.52 1.55 -18.93
CA LYS A 125 -4.98 2.67 -19.76
C LYS A 125 -3.97 3.82 -19.74
N LEU A 126 -3.39 4.08 -18.58
CA LEU A 126 -2.41 5.16 -18.38
C LEU A 126 -0.96 4.66 -18.54
N ASP A 127 -0.78 3.34 -18.62
CA ASP A 127 0.50 2.66 -18.50
C ASP A 127 1.32 3.14 -17.29
N HIS A 128 0.65 3.21 -16.15
CA HIS A 128 1.18 3.81 -14.92
C HIS A 128 1.11 2.82 -13.76
N VAL A 129 2.19 2.77 -12.98
CA VAL A 129 2.36 1.91 -11.81
C VAL A 129 2.48 2.78 -10.57
N LEU A 130 1.72 2.42 -9.55
CA LEU A 130 1.84 2.95 -8.19
C LEU A 130 2.26 1.80 -7.27
N CYS A 131 3.19 2.08 -6.36
CA CYS A 131 3.72 1.10 -5.40
C CYS A 131 3.39 1.50 -3.96
N PRO A 132 2.13 1.36 -3.48
CA PRO A 132 1.76 1.78 -2.13
C PRO A 132 2.52 1.05 -1.01
N ILE A 133 2.84 -0.24 -1.21
CA ILE A 133 3.58 -1.04 -0.22
C ILE A 133 5.00 -0.52 -0.08
N PHE A 134 5.70 -0.34 -1.20
CA PHE A 134 7.01 0.29 -1.23
C PHE A 134 7.01 1.68 -0.58
N GLU A 135 6.00 2.52 -0.85
CA GLU A 135 5.94 3.86 -0.27
C GLU A 135 5.85 3.83 1.27
N VAL A 136 5.08 2.89 1.83
CA VAL A 136 5.00 2.73 3.29
C VAL A 136 6.33 2.25 3.86
N LYS A 137 7.02 1.33 3.19
CA LYS A 137 8.37 0.92 3.59
C LYS A 137 9.32 2.12 3.61
N GLN A 138 9.31 2.93 2.55
CA GLN A 138 10.12 4.14 2.48
C GLN A 138 9.75 5.13 3.59
N TYR A 139 8.48 5.24 3.96
CA TYR A 139 8.02 6.07 5.06
C TYR A 139 8.61 5.63 6.40
N PHE A 140 8.48 4.35 6.75
CA PHE A 140 9.07 3.81 7.98
C PHE A 140 10.60 3.85 7.99
N ASP A 141 11.23 3.73 6.82
CA ASP A 141 12.68 3.88 6.66
C ASP A 141 13.16 5.35 6.72
N GLY A 142 12.25 6.34 6.82
CA GLY A 142 12.57 7.77 6.80
C GLY A 142 13.07 8.28 5.44
N LYS A 143 12.73 7.57 4.36
CA LYS A 143 13.18 7.80 2.97
C LYS A 143 12.03 8.11 2.01
N SER A 144 10.82 8.30 2.52
CA SER A 144 9.67 8.68 1.70
C SER A 144 9.87 10.08 1.11
N ASN A 145 9.44 10.24 -0.14
CA ASN A 145 9.38 11.56 -0.78
C ASN A 145 8.13 12.37 -0.35
N TYR A 146 7.22 11.74 0.41
CA TYR A 146 5.99 12.34 0.88
C TYR A 146 6.07 12.62 2.36
N LYS A 147 5.47 13.73 2.79
CA LYS A 147 5.45 14.12 4.20
C LYS A 147 4.59 13.19 5.07
N ASN A 148 3.58 12.57 4.47
CA ASN A 148 2.60 11.70 5.12
C ASN A 148 1.84 10.91 4.05
N PHE A 149 1.07 9.90 4.48
CA PHE A 149 0.29 9.06 3.57
C PHE A 149 -0.83 9.82 2.84
N LEU A 150 -1.40 10.85 3.46
CA LEU A 150 -2.44 11.66 2.83
C LEU A 150 -1.89 12.36 1.57
N ALA A 151 -0.70 12.96 1.66
CA ALA A 151 -0.03 13.61 0.54
C ALA A 151 0.24 12.63 -0.61
N TYR A 152 0.69 11.41 -0.29
CA TYR A 152 0.88 10.34 -1.27
C TYR A 152 -0.43 9.97 -1.97
N VAL A 153 -1.47 9.66 -1.20
CA VAL A 153 -2.78 9.24 -1.74
C VAL A 153 -3.41 10.34 -2.59
N GLU A 154 -3.40 11.60 -2.13
CA GLU A 154 -3.96 12.71 -2.89
C GLU A 154 -3.22 12.94 -4.21
N GLN A 155 -1.89 12.84 -4.22
CA GLN A 155 -1.11 12.97 -5.44
C GLN A 155 -1.40 11.81 -6.41
N ALA A 156 -1.48 10.58 -5.90
CA ALA A 156 -1.85 9.40 -6.67
C ALA A 156 -3.29 9.47 -7.24
N ILE A 157 -4.20 10.16 -6.56
CA ILE A 157 -5.58 10.37 -7.03
C ILE A 157 -5.67 11.54 -8.04
N LYS A 158 -4.80 12.54 -7.95
CA LYS A 158 -4.79 13.64 -8.93
C LYS A 158 -4.20 13.22 -10.27
N ASN A 159 -3.15 12.41 -10.25
CA ASN A 159 -2.44 11.90 -11.43
C ASN A 159 -3.13 10.67 -12.04
#